data_AF-A0A924SEY0-F1
#
_entry.id   AF-A0A924SEY0-F1
#
_cell.length_a   1.000
_cell.length_b   1.000
_cell.length_c   1.000
_cell.angle_alpha   90.00
_cell.angle_beta   90.00
_cell.angle_gamma   90.00
#
_symmetry.space_group_name_H-M   'P 1'
#
loop_
_entity.id
_entity.type
_entity.pdbx_description
1 polymer ?
#
loop_
_entity_poly.entity_id
_entity_poly.type
_entity_poly.pdbx_seq_one_letter_code
_entity_poly.pdbx_strand_id
1 'polypeptide(L)'
;MDLLLGQGDTTLLRVDFGKIGASATLARSFGPFFAGPVPLLIQVSGTVALDGRFAVAFDTHGLTSRIDALDTPGDVAALTTGDRASRGSVFSDGFYIEDVTAEGVDTPEIKLTFTASLGAGIFLSIFEAGVRGGVVIDLTLDAFDPNEDGKVRVEEFVGRGGGSCPFDVSSRIEFFLPVFLYIDLTIYTLDKSFDIVRSPRIPLFSSQCARSTPVLAVYDETAAGGPTLTLTTGAKSSLRGAFPAVTKEAYSVRSLGAALKPTDDGSPGAPKLGKDAKTPLQRVEVEAFDLSATFDVLPTTRVVADAGAGDDSLKFVPGNTVTEVDGATVVQPVPFTLRVDADGEGGSDRIVAADGADTVDGGAGDDVLETGIGDDVVGAGAGDDTVDAGPGQDVVSGGDGADRLAGGAGADEVRGGAG
;
A
#
# COMPACT_ATOMS: atom_id res chain seq x y z
N MET A 1 -0.35 -14.42 20.05
CA MET A 1 0.87 -13.60 20.22
C MET A 1 1.37 -13.41 18.80
N ASP A 2 0.77 -12.49 18.06
CA ASP A 2 0.99 -12.33 16.61
C ASP A 2 1.29 -10.87 16.26
N LEU A 3 1.82 -10.13 17.22
CA LEU A 3 2.12 -8.70 17.06
C LEU A 3 3.40 -8.43 16.26
N LEU A 4 4.17 -9.47 15.90
CA LEU A 4 5.47 -9.33 15.22
C LEU A 4 5.50 -9.98 13.82
N LEU A 5 4.36 -10.48 13.34
CA LEU A 5 4.25 -11.18 12.05
C LEU A 5 3.41 -10.40 11.02
N GLY A 6 3.15 -9.10 11.24
CA GLY A 6 2.28 -8.31 10.36
C GLY A 6 0.80 -8.76 10.35
N GLN A 7 0.43 -9.74 11.19
CA GLN A 7 -0.93 -10.30 11.32
C GLN A 7 -1.71 -9.65 12.49
N GLY A 8 -1.12 -8.65 13.14
CA GLY A 8 -1.63 -7.99 14.35
C GLY A 8 -2.59 -6.83 14.09
N ASP A 9 -3.26 -6.80 12.94
CA ASP A 9 -4.18 -5.73 12.56
C ASP A 9 -5.28 -5.60 13.61
N THR A 10 -5.26 -4.48 14.33
CA THR A 10 -6.29 -4.17 15.31
C THR A 10 -6.95 -2.86 14.92
N THR A 11 -8.15 -2.94 14.36
CA THR A 11 -9.01 -1.76 14.18
C THR A 11 -9.25 -1.13 15.54
N LEU A 12 -8.60 0.00 15.80
CA LEU A 12 -8.65 0.68 17.09
C LEU A 12 -9.97 1.42 17.27
N LEU A 13 -10.46 2.04 16.19
CA LEU A 13 -11.64 2.88 16.25
C LEU A 13 -12.35 2.94 14.90
N ARG A 14 -13.58 2.43 14.87
CA ARG A 14 -14.50 2.67 13.76
C ARG A 14 -15.35 3.90 14.08
N VAL A 15 -15.20 4.97 13.31
CA VAL A 15 -16.02 6.18 13.42
C VAL A 15 -17.00 6.22 12.26
N ASP A 16 -18.24 5.84 12.55
CA ASP A 16 -19.37 6.12 11.67
C ASP A 16 -19.95 7.48 12.09
N PHE A 17 -19.76 8.51 11.27
CA PHE A 17 -20.34 9.84 11.52
C PHE A 17 -21.87 9.84 11.30
N GLY A 18 -22.41 8.73 10.79
CA GLY A 18 -23.80 8.56 10.44
C GLY A 18 -24.22 9.49 9.33
N LYS A 19 -25.53 9.52 9.09
CA LYS A 19 -26.14 10.41 8.09
C LYS A 19 -26.51 11.73 8.74
N ILE A 20 -25.77 12.80 8.44
CA ILE A 20 -26.14 14.17 8.80
C ILE A 20 -26.83 14.80 7.60
N GLY A 21 -28.01 15.36 7.79
CA GLY A 21 -28.74 15.97 6.69
C GLY A 21 -29.64 17.13 7.09
N ALA A 22 -29.85 18.04 6.17
CA ALA A 22 -30.80 19.12 6.28
C ALA A 22 -31.86 18.98 5.18
N SER A 23 -33.12 19.18 5.53
CA SER A 23 -34.24 19.16 4.60
C SER A 23 -35.05 20.44 4.70
N ALA A 24 -35.43 21.00 3.57
CA ALA A 24 -36.38 22.11 3.50
C ALA A 24 -37.54 21.72 2.58
N THR A 25 -38.76 21.90 3.06
CA THR A 25 -39.99 21.64 2.29
C THR A 25 -40.87 22.88 2.29
N LEU A 26 -41.24 23.34 1.10
CA LEU A 26 -42.24 24.38 0.88
C LEU A 26 -43.50 23.72 0.31
N ALA A 27 -44.60 23.78 1.07
CA ALA A 27 -45.89 23.27 0.63
C ALA A 27 -46.87 24.42 0.40
N ARG A 28 -47.62 24.38 -0.69
CA ARG A 28 -48.71 25.32 -0.98
C ARG A 28 -49.96 24.54 -1.34
N SER A 29 -51.00 24.72 -0.53
CA SER A 29 -52.33 24.20 -0.83
C SER A 29 -53.05 25.16 -1.76
N PHE A 30 -53.68 24.60 -2.79
CA PHE A 30 -54.59 25.34 -3.65
C PHE A 30 -56.02 24.87 -3.35
N GLY A 31 -56.93 25.84 -3.18
CA GLY A 31 -58.35 25.59 -2.98
C GLY A 31 -58.96 24.86 -4.18
N PRO A 32 -60.18 24.30 -4.05
CA PRO A 32 -60.76 23.41 -5.04
C PRO A 32 -60.88 24.08 -6.41
N PHE A 33 -60.25 23.50 -7.44
CA PHE A 33 -60.43 23.90 -8.82
C PHE A 33 -61.53 23.05 -9.44
N PHE A 34 -62.60 23.71 -9.92
CA PHE A 34 -63.68 23.18 -10.76
C PHE A 34 -64.13 21.74 -10.43
N ALA A 35 -65.17 21.64 -9.58
CA ALA A 35 -65.96 20.45 -9.25
C ALA A 35 -65.35 19.42 -8.27
N GLY A 36 -65.25 19.80 -6.99
CA GLY A 36 -65.10 18.86 -5.85
C GLY A 36 -64.46 19.51 -4.62
N PRO A 37 -64.68 19.02 -3.38
CA PRO A 37 -64.15 19.63 -2.15
C PRO A 37 -62.68 19.31 -1.86
N VAL A 38 -61.94 18.78 -2.84
CA VAL A 38 -60.64 18.15 -2.59
C VAL A 38 -59.51 19.13 -2.92
N PRO A 39 -58.69 19.55 -1.94
CA PRO A 39 -57.58 20.47 -2.18
C PRO A 39 -56.43 19.78 -2.90
N LEU A 40 -55.79 20.50 -3.83
CA LEU A 40 -54.53 20.09 -4.44
C LEU A 40 -53.37 20.63 -3.61
N LEU A 41 -52.45 19.77 -3.19
CA LEU A 41 -51.24 20.15 -2.49
C LEU A 41 -50.04 20.07 -3.44
N ILE A 42 -49.32 21.17 -3.61
CA ILE A 42 -48.04 21.20 -4.31
C ILE A 42 -46.93 21.32 -3.27
N GLN A 43 -45.93 20.44 -3.35
CA GLN A 43 -44.79 20.41 -2.43
C GLN A 43 -43.48 20.49 -3.21
N VAL A 44 -42.60 21.41 -2.83
CA VAL A 44 -41.20 21.45 -3.26
C VAL A 44 -40.35 21.03 -2.07
N SER A 45 -39.52 20.01 -2.24
CA SER A 45 -38.62 19.56 -1.17
C SER A 45 -37.20 19.44 -1.68
N GLY A 46 -36.25 19.97 -0.90
CA GLY A 46 -34.82 19.80 -1.10
C GLY A 46 -34.21 19.16 0.13
N THR A 47 -33.34 18.17 -0.05
CA THR A 47 -32.56 17.58 1.03
C THR A 47 -31.09 17.53 0.63
N VAL A 48 -30.21 17.87 1.56
CA VAL A 48 -28.78 17.59 1.47
C VAL A 48 -28.43 16.64 2.59
N ALA A 49 -27.75 15.55 2.27
CA ALA A 49 -27.25 14.59 3.23
C ALA A 49 -25.76 14.34 3.00
N LEU A 50 -25.02 14.18 4.09
CA LEU A 50 -23.65 13.71 4.16
C LEU A 50 -23.68 12.38 4.93
N ASP A 51 -23.09 11.35 4.34
CA ASP A 51 -22.79 10.06 4.96
C ASP A 51 -21.27 9.92 4.93
N GLY A 52 -20.66 9.74 6.11
CA GLY A 52 -19.21 9.70 6.27
C GLY A 52 -18.80 8.53 7.15
N ARG A 53 -17.93 7.66 6.66
CA ARG A 53 -17.47 6.46 7.36
C ARG A 53 -15.96 6.41 7.29
N PHE A 54 -15.30 6.35 8.45
CA PHE A 54 -13.86 6.18 8.53
C PHE A 54 -13.56 5.10 9.56
N ALA A 55 -12.72 4.14 9.18
CA ALA A 55 -12.17 3.18 10.10
C ALA A 55 -10.69 3.52 10.28
N VAL A 56 -10.32 3.93 11.49
CA VAL A 56 -8.92 4.23 11.82
C VAL A 56 -8.38 3.06 12.62
N ALA A 57 -7.29 2.49 12.13
CA ALA A 57 -6.66 1.33 12.69
C ALA A 57 -5.18 1.61 12.99
N PHE A 58 -4.57 0.67 13.71
CA PHE A 58 -3.15 0.71 14.01
C PHE A 58 -2.57 -0.69 13.85
N ASP A 59 -1.42 -0.77 13.19
CA ASP A 59 -0.62 -1.98 13.10
C ASP A 59 0.83 -1.72 13.51
N THR A 60 1.62 -2.78 13.51
CA THR A 60 3.02 -2.72 13.88
C THR A 60 3.92 -2.26 12.75
N HIS A 61 3.39 -1.88 11.58
CA HIS A 61 4.19 -1.48 10.42
C HIS A 61 5.15 -0.34 10.76
N GLY A 62 4.67 0.70 11.42
CA GLY A 62 5.50 1.81 11.87
C GLY A 62 6.64 1.39 12.82
N LEU A 63 6.45 0.32 13.60
CA LEU A 63 7.50 -0.26 14.45
C LEU A 63 8.44 -1.15 13.63
N THR A 64 7.92 -1.98 12.73
CA THR A 64 8.71 -2.87 11.87
C THR A 64 9.60 -2.06 10.94
N SER A 65 9.04 -1.09 10.20
CA SER A 65 9.77 -0.16 9.33
C SER A 65 10.87 0.58 10.09
N ARG A 66 10.62 1.01 11.34
CA ARG A 66 11.64 1.62 12.20
C ARG A 66 12.73 0.66 12.63
N ILE A 67 12.38 -0.57 12.98
CA ILE A 67 13.34 -1.62 13.36
C ILE A 67 14.21 -1.99 12.16
N ASP A 68 13.61 -2.14 10.99
CA ASP A 68 14.31 -2.47 9.75
C ASP A 68 15.15 -1.31 9.25
N ALA A 69 14.77 -0.06 9.55
CA ALA A 69 15.58 1.13 9.32
C ALA A 69 16.70 1.33 10.37
N LEU A 70 16.79 0.51 11.43
CA LEU A 70 17.92 0.61 12.36
C LEU A 70 19.21 0.14 11.67
N ASP A 71 20.23 0.99 11.76
CA ASP A 71 21.59 0.67 11.29
C ASP A 71 22.26 -0.39 12.16
N THR A 72 21.87 -0.48 13.44
CA THR A 72 22.43 -1.45 14.41
C THR A 72 21.32 -2.28 15.06
N PRO A 73 21.37 -3.63 14.97
CA PRO A 73 20.43 -4.49 15.67
C PRO A 73 20.44 -4.22 17.19
N GLY A 74 19.28 -3.82 17.73
CA GLY A 74 19.11 -3.58 19.17
C GLY A 74 19.37 -2.15 19.65
N ASP A 75 19.66 -1.19 18.75
CA ASP A 75 19.69 0.23 19.10
C ASP A 75 18.28 0.80 19.33
N VAL A 76 17.72 0.50 20.50
CA VAL A 76 16.41 1.00 20.93
C VAL A 76 16.39 2.52 21.16
N ALA A 77 17.55 3.19 21.23
CA ALA A 77 17.60 4.64 21.38
C ALA A 77 17.22 5.33 20.07
N ALA A 78 17.69 4.79 18.93
CA ALA A 78 17.36 5.26 17.59
C ALA A 78 15.86 5.14 17.24
N LEU A 79 15.12 4.23 17.89
CA LEU A 79 13.64 4.17 17.78
C LEU A 79 12.95 5.42 18.37
N THR A 80 13.62 6.16 19.25
CA THR A 80 13.07 7.34 19.96
C THR A 80 13.70 8.66 19.51
N THR A 81 14.85 8.62 18.85
CA THR A 81 15.58 9.80 18.35
C THR A 81 15.52 9.86 16.82
N GLY A 82 14.36 10.20 16.27
CA GLY A 82 14.28 10.55 14.85
C GLY A 82 15.06 11.84 14.58
N ASP A 83 15.84 11.85 13.50
CA ASP A 83 16.41 13.07 12.94
C ASP A 83 15.29 14.12 12.80
N ARG A 84 15.55 15.35 13.25
CA ARG A 84 14.55 16.42 13.41
C ARG A 84 13.89 16.83 12.08
N ALA A 85 14.37 16.31 10.96
CA ALA A 85 13.79 16.44 9.63
C ALA A 85 12.68 15.42 9.32
N SER A 86 12.65 14.26 9.98
CA SER A 86 11.63 13.22 9.82
C SER A 86 10.53 13.36 10.87
N ARG A 87 9.34 13.82 10.47
CA ARG A 87 8.24 14.18 11.38
C ARG A 87 7.41 12.99 11.91
N GLY A 88 7.83 11.76 11.68
CA GLY A 88 7.13 10.57 12.16
C GLY A 88 7.56 10.19 13.58
N SER A 89 6.63 9.69 14.37
CA SER A 89 6.84 8.91 15.60
C SER A 89 6.50 7.46 15.25
N VAL A 90 7.15 6.46 15.88
CA VAL A 90 6.76 5.03 15.76
C VAL A 90 5.24 4.85 15.89
N PHE A 91 4.60 5.70 16.70
CA PHE A 91 3.16 5.71 16.90
C PHE A 91 2.36 6.37 15.77
N SER A 92 2.89 7.36 15.04
CA SER A 92 2.17 7.96 13.90
C SER A 92 2.19 7.08 12.66
N ASP A 93 3.29 6.35 12.47
CA ASP A 93 3.57 5.60 11.24
C ASP A 93 2.79 4.26 11.20
N GLY A 94 2.29 3.81 12.35
CA GLY A 94 1.39 2.66 12.46
C GLY A 94 -0.09 2.98 12.25
N PHE A 95 -0.51 4.25 12.19
CA PHE A 95 -1.92 4.60 11.94
C PHE A 95 -2.27 4.57 10.45
N TYR A 96 -3.41 3.98 10.12
CA TYR A 96 -3.95 3.95 8.76
C TYR A 96 -5.48 4.08 8.75
N ILE A 97 -6.02 4.47 7.60
CA ILE A 97 -7.46 4.42 7.31
C ILE A 97 -7.73 3.12 6.56
N GLU A 98 -8.62 2.27 7.07
CA GLU A 98 -9.12 1.10 6.34
C GLU A 98 -10.08 1.58 5.25
N ASP A 99 -9.70 1.41 4.00
CA ASP A 99 -10.48 1.72 2.79
C ASP A 99 -11.38 0.53 2.37
N VAL A 100 -11.07 -0.66 2.89
CA VAL A 100 -11.85 -1.88 2.64
C VAL A 100 -12.82 -2.21 3.77
N THR A 101 -13.99 -2.74 3.45
CA THR A 101 -14.89 -3.32 4.45
C THR A 101 -14.32 -4.61 5.05
N ALA A 102 -14.97 -5.15 6.09
CA ALA A 102 -14.62 -6.45 6.67
C ALA A 102 -14.72 -7.62 5.65
N GLU A 103 -15.38 -7.39 4.52
CA GLU A 103 -15.51 -8.31 3.40
C GLU A 103 -14.53 -8.03 2.25
N GLY A 104 -13.59 -7.08 2.42
CA GLY A 104 -12.58 -6.73 1.43
C GLY A 104 -13.10 -5.88 0.27
N VAL A 105 -14.22 -5.17 0.46
CA VAL A 105 -14.83 -4.34 -0.58
C VAL A 105 -14.48 -2.89 -0.33
N ASP A 106 -13.83 -2.25 -1.29
CA ASP A 106 -13.56 -0.80 -1.34
C ASP A 106 -14.88 0.00 -1.25
N THR A 107 -14.95 0.97 -0.33
CA THR A 107 -16.14 1.81 -0.14
C THR A 107 -15.80 3.28 0.11
N PRO A 108 -16.45 4.22 -0.61
CA PRO A 108 -16.20 5.65 -0.41
C PRO A 108 -16.38 6.13 1.03
N GLU A 109 -15.37 6.79 1.57
CA GLU A 109 -15.36 7.35 2.92
C GLU A 109 -16.39 8.45 3.07
N ILE A 110 -16.60 9.23 2.01
CA ILE A 110 -17.54 10.36 2.04
C ILE A 110 -18.49 10.28 0.86
N LYS A 111 -19.79 10.25 1.19
CA LYS A 111 -20.87 10.39 0.22
C LYS A 111 -21.74 11.60 0.53
N LEU A 112 -21.79 12.52 -0.42
CA LEU A 112 -22.68 13.67 -0.42
C LEU A 112 -23.86 13.41 -1.36
N THR A 113 -25.08 13.40 -0.83
CA THR A 113 -26.30 13.20 -1.60
C THR A 113 -27.18 14.44 -1.56
N PHE A 114 -27.41 15.02 -2.74
CA PHE A 114 -28.34 16.13 -2.95
C PHE A 114 -29.61 15.57 -3.59
N THR A 115 -30.77 15.85 -3.01
CA THR A 115 -32.06 15.48 -3.62
C THR A 115 -32.91 16.73 -3.76
N ALA A 116 -33.40 16.98 -4.97
CA ALA A 116 -34.41 17.99 -5.23
C ALA A 116 -35.64 17.31 -5.82
N SER A 117 -36.81 17.59 -5.26
CA SER A 117 -38.05 16.98 -5.71
C SER A 117 -39.22 17.96 -5.69
N LEU A 118 -40.14 17.72 -6.63
CA LEU A 118 -41.40 18.41 -6.77
C LEU A 118 -42.50 17.35 -6.76
N GLY A 119 -43.46 17.51 -5.85
CA GLY A 119 -44.61 16.64 -5.73
C GLY A 119 -45.91 17.40 -5.91
N ALA A 120 -46.90 16.70 -6.44
CA ALA A 120 -48.29 17.12 -6.45
C ALA A 120 -49.15 15.94 -5.97
N GLY A 121 -50.02 16.21 -5.00
CA GLY A 121 -50.85 15.19 -4.39
C GLY A 121 -52.21 15.72 -3.97
N ILE A 122 -53.12 14.78 -3.79
CA ILE A 122 -54.45 15.00 -3.25
C ILE A 122 -54.43 14.54 -1.80
N PHE A 123 -54.94 15.39 -0.91
CA PHE A 123 -55.04 15.08 0.51
C PHE A 123 -56.50 15.02 0.95
N LEU A 124 -56.86 13.90 1.59
CA LEU A 124 -58.13 13.66 2.27
C LEU A 124 -57.81 13.21 3.71
N SER A 125 -58.79 13.30 4.60
CA SER A 125 -58.61 13.15 6.06
C SER A 125 -57.78 11.94 6.54
N ILE A 126 -57.78 10.85 5.76
CA ILE A 126 -57.09 9.58 6.07
C ILE A 126 -56.22 9.08 4.90
N PHE A 127 -56.08 9.85 3.82
CA PHE A 127 -55.51 9.40 2.56
C PHE A 127 -54.73 10.53 1.86
N GLU A 128 -53.52 10.22 1.42
CA GLU A 128 -52.74 11.04 0.52
C GLU A 128 -52.29 10.20 -0.67
N ALA A 129 -52.52 10.68 -1.88
CA ALA A 129 -51.93 10.07 -3.06
C ALA A 129 -51.49 11.12 -4.07
N GLY A 130 -50.41 10.84 -4.77
CA GLY A 130 -49.84 11.79 -5.70
C GLY A 130 -48.67 11.25 -6.48
N VAL A 131 -48.02 12.16 -7.17
CA VAL A 131 -46.77 11.93 -7.89
C VAL A 131 -45.69 12.81 -7.30
N ARG A 132 -44.47 12.28 -7.18
CA ARG A 132 -43.29 13.04 -6.76
C ARG A 132 -42.18 12.82 -7.76
N GLY A 133 -41.82 13.84 -8.51
CA GLY A 133 -40.70 13.80 -9.45
C GLY A 133 -39.48 14.47 -8.87
N GLY A 134 -38.29 14.00 -9.19
CA GLY A 134 -37.08 14.64 -8.70
C GLY A 134 -35.80 14.13 -9.32
N VAL A 135 -34.72 14.68 -8.78
CA VAL A 135 -33.35 14.36 -9.13
C VAL A 135 -32.56 14.09 -7.86
N VAL A 136 -31.73 13.06 -7.89
CA VAL A 136 -30.71 12.76 -6.89
C VAL A 136 -29.35 12.96 -7.55
N ILE A 137 -28.46 13.70 -6.90
CA ILE A 137 -27.06 13.84 -7.30
C ILE A 137 -26.22 13.29 -6.15
N ASP A 138 -25.39 12.31 -6.46
CA ASP A 138 -24.39 11.77 -5.56
C ASP A 138 -23.02 12.35 -5.95
N LEU A 139 -22.23 12.72 -4.95
CA LEU A 139 -20.80 13.00 -5.05
C LEU A 139 -20.10 12.07 -4.05
N THR A 140 -19.16 11.27 -4.53
CA THR A 140 -18.35 10.36 -3.71
C THR A 140 -16.92 10.86 -3.67
N LEU A 141 -16.31 10.80 -2.48
CA LEU A 141 -14.87 10.93 -2.27
C LEU A 141 -14.41 9.62 -1.64
N ASP A 142 -13.43 9.01 -2.28
CA ASP A 142 -12.94 7.65 -2.06
C ASP A 142 -11.44 7.76 -1.84
N ALA A 143 -10.93 7.37 -0.68
CA ALA A 143 -9.57 7.64 -0.26
C ALA A 143 -8.62 7.02 -1.27
N PHE A 144 -7.64 7.80 -1.71
CA PHE A 144 -6.73 7.29 -2.72
C PHE A 144 -5.71 6.38 -2.05
N ASP A 145 -5.90 5.08 -2.27
CA ASP A 145 -4.93 4.04 -1.99
C ASP A 145 -4.01 3.82 -3.22
N PRO A 146 -2.76 4.30 -3.22
CA PRO A 146 -1.85 4.16 -4.35
C PRO A 146 -1.22 2.76 -4.47
N ASN A 147 -1.21 1.96 -3.40
CA ASN A 147 -0.54 0.66 -3.37
C ASN A 147 -1.52 -0.53 -3.40
N GLU A 148 -2.82 -0.24 -3.29
CA GLU A 148 -3.93 -1.20 -3.29
C GLU A 148 -3.81 -2.25 -2.17
N ASP A 149 -3.21 -1.89 -1.03
CA ASP A 149 -3.11 -2.74 0.16
C ASP A 149 -4.35 -2.63 1.09
N GLY A 150 -5.27 -1.70 0.79
CA GLY A 150 -6.50 -1.42 1.53
C GLY A 150 -6.29 -0.58 2.80
N LYS A 151 -5.09 -0.04 3.02
CA LYS A 151 -4.67 0.71 4.21
C LYS A 151 -4.07 2.06 3.81
N VAL A 152 -4.88 3.12 3.84
CA VAL A 152 -4.39 4.45 3.50
C VAL A 152 -3.64 5.10 4.67
N ARG A 153 -2.32 5.18 4.56
CA ARG A 153 -1.42 5.77 5.58
C ARG A 153 -1.25 7.27 5.40
N VAL A 154 -0.88 7.95 6.49
CA VAL A 154 -0.69 9.42 6.50
C VAL A 154 0.34 9.87 5.47
N GLU A 155 1.39 9.07 5.24
CA GLU A 155 2.44 9.36 4.26
C GLU A 155 1.98 9.28 2.80
N GLU A 156 0.97 8.46 2.52
CA GLU A 156 0.33 8.36 1.20
C GLU A 156 -0.53 9.58 0.90
N PHE A 157 -1.26 10.10 1.90
CA PHE A 157 -2.05 11.34 1.78
C PHE A 157 -1.21 12.58 1.48
N VAL A 158 0.00 12.65 2.04
CA VAL A 158 0.85 13.86 1.97
C VAL A 158 1.64 13.92 0.65
N GLY A 159 1.69 12.83 -0.13
CA GLY A 159 2.23 12.79 -1.48
C GLY A 159 3.67 13.28 -1.56
N ARG A 160 4.65 12.36 -1.48
CA ARG A 160 6.09 12.68 -1.68
C ARG A 160 6.47 13.15 -3.11
N GLY A 161 5.55 13.67 -3.92
CA GLY A 161 5.77 13.93 -5.35
C GLY A 161 4.99 15.07 -6.03
N GLY A 162 4.34 15.98 -5.29
CA GLY A 162 3.90 17.27 -5.88
C GLY A 162 2.55 17.29 -6.62
N GLY A 163 1.69 16.30 -6.40
CA GLY A 163 0.28 16.37 -6.78
C GLY A 163 -0.56 15.58 -5.78
N SER A 164 -1.05 16.23 -4.73
CA SER A 164 -1.89 15.57 -3.73
C SER A 164 -3.26 15.28 -4.35
N CYS A 165 -3.48 14.03 -4.76
CA CYS A 165 -4.81 13.51 -5.08
C CYS A 165 -5.22 12.58 -3.92
N PRO A 166 -5.78 13.13 -2.83
CA PRO A 166 -6.11 12.34 -1.63
C PRO A 166 -7.38 11.50 -1.80
N PHE A 167 -8.17 11.77 -2.84
CA PHE A 167 -9.41 11.05 -3.11
C PHE A 167 -9.65 10.86 -4.61
N ASP A 168 -10.10 9.67 -5.00
CA ASP A 168 -10.85 9.44 -6.22
C ASP A 168 -12.24 10.12 -6.08
N VAL A 169 -12.58 11.01 -7.02
CA VAL A 169 -13.84 11.80 -6.93
C VAL A 169 -14.76 11.42 -8.08
N SER A 170 -15.99 11.03 -7.75
CA SER A 170 -16.99 10.69 -8.77
C SER A 170 -18.35 11.31 -8.48
N SER A 171 -19.11 11.64 -9.52
CA SER A 171 -20.48 12.10 -9.38
C SER A 171 -21.44 11.40 -10.32
N ARG A 172 -22.64 11.11 -9.81
CA ARG A 172 -23.72 10.47 -10.55
C ARG A 172 -25.05 11.19 -10.32
N ILE A 173 -25.91 11.15 -11.33
CA ILE A 173 -27.26 11.72 -11.29
C ILE A 173 -28.31 10.65 -11.56
N GLU A 174 -29.42 10.72 -10.84
CA GLU A 174 -30.57 9.80 -10.96
C GLU A 174 -31.87 10.60 -11.01
N PHE A 175 -32.70 10.33 -12.00
CA PHE A 175 -34.04 10.91 -12.10
C PHE A 175 -35.07 9.90 -11.62
N PHE A 176 -36.04 10.35 -10.83
CA PHE A 176 -37.09 9.49 -10.29
C PHE A 176 -38.46 10.17 -10.41
N LEU A 177 -39.49 9.36 -10.65
CA LEU A 177 -40.89 9.79 -10.69
C LEU A 177 -41.81 8.69 -10.14
N PRO A 178 -41.86 8.51 -8.82
CA PRO A 178 -42.82 7.64 -8.17
C PRO A 178 -44.23 8.23 -8.09
N VAL A 179 -45.19 7.32 -8.14
CA VAL A 179 -46.51 7.51 -7.55
C VAL A 179 -46.44 7.00 -6.13
N PHE A 180 -47.05 7.74 -5.21
CA PHE A 180 -47.15 7.35 -3.81
C PHE A 180 -48.61 7.32 -3.37
N LEU A 181 -48.86 6.45 -2.39
CA LEU A 181 -50.12 6.24 -1.72
C LEU A 181 -49.83 6.05 -0.23
N TYR A 182 -50.31 6.98 0.56
CA TYR A 182 -50.25 6.95 2.02
C TYR A 182 -51.67 6.90 2.57
N ILE A 183 -51.96 5.92 3.41
CA ILE A 183 -53.25 5.79 4.11
C ILE A 183 -52.96 5.64 5.59
N ASP A 184 -53.56 6.50 6.40
CA ASP A 184 -53.39 6.48 7.86
C ASP A 184 -54.74 6.24 8.53
N LEU A 185 -54.94 5.01 8.99
CA LEU A 185 -56.10 4.58 9.77
C LEU A 185 -55.68 4.38 11.23
N THR A 186 -56.64 4.53 12.15
CA THR A 186 -56.42 4.42 13.60
C THR A 186 -55.71 3.14 14.06
N ILE A 187 -55.78 2.05 13.28
CA ILE A 187 -55.18 0.74 13.60
C ILE A 187 -54.26 0.20 12.49
N TYR A 188 -54.07 0.95 11.39
CA TYR A 188 -53.33 0.46 10.24
C TYR A 188 -52.81 1.62 9.37
N THR A 189 -51.52 1.58 9.06
CA THR A 189 -50.89 2.54 8.14
C THR A 189 -50.41 1.80 6.89
N LEU A 190 -50.77 2.31 5.72
CA LEU A 190 -50.26 1.84 4.43
C LEU A 190 -49.40 2.94 3.81
N ASP A 191 -48.12 2.67 3.64
CA ASP A 191 -47.21 3.51 2.86
C ASP A 191 -46.70 2.70 1.67
N LYS A 192 -47.11 3.09 0.47
CA LYS A 192 -46.73 2.44 -0.79
C LYS A 192 -46.28 3.47 -1.80
N SER A 193 -45.15 3.23 -2.42
CA SER A 193 -44.69 3.95 -3.59
C SER A 193 -44.24 2.98 -4.67
N PHE A 194 -44.44 3.35 -5.93
CA PHE A 194 -43.85 2.66 -7.07
C PHE A 194 -43.33 3.68 -8.07
N ASP A 195 -42.17 3.40 -8.66
CA ASP A 195 -41.57 4.27 -9.66
C ASP A 195 -42.27 4.11 -11.01
N ILE A 196 -42.82 5.21 -11.56
CA ILE A 196 -43.26 5.23 -12.97
C ILE A 196 -42.02 5.24 -13.86
N VAL A 197 -41.07 6.09 -13.51
CA VAL A 197 -39.80 6.26 -14.21
C VAL A 197 -38.71 6.38 -13.16
N ARG A 198 -37.69 5.55 -13.28
CA ARG A 198 -36.41 5.72 -12.59
C ARG A 198 -35.31 5.54 -13.61
N SER A 199 -34.46 6.55 -13.79
CA SER A 199 -33.33 6.40 -14.69
C SER A 199 -32.27 5.50 -14.05
N PRO A 200 -31.43 4.84 -14.85
CA PRO A 200 -30.12 4.41 -14.37
C PRO A 200 -29.36 5.61 -13.79
N ARG A 201 -28.40 5.35 -12.90
CA ARG A 201 -27.49 6.39 -12.43
C ARG A 201 -26.53 6.77 -13.55
N ILE A 202 -26.63 7.99 -14.03
CA ILE A 202 -25.81 8.52 -15.13
C ILE A 202 -24.57 9.18 -14.53
N PRO A 203 -23.35 8.82 -14.96
CA PRO A 203 -22.14 9.51 -14.50
C PRO A 203 -22.12 10.95 -15.03
N LEU A 204 -21.80 11.91 -14.15
CA LEU A 204 -21.61 13.31 -14.52
C LEU A 204 -20.14 13.59 -14.80
N PHE A 205 -19.28 13.18 -13.88
CA PHE A 205 -17.82 13.26 -14.00
C PHE A 205 -17.17 12.23 -13.09
N SER A 206 -15.93 11.90 -13.41
CA SER A 206 -15.03 11.13 -12.56
C SER A 206 -13.62 11.67 -12.74
N SER A 207 -12.93 11.90 -11.65
CA SER A 207 -11.50 12.21 -11.61
C SER A 207 -10.86 11.12 -10.78
N GLN A 208 -10.10 10.26 -11.45
CA GLN A 208 -9.28 9.26 -10.78
C GLN A 208 -7.87 9.81 -10.60
N CYS A 209 -7.32 9.59 -9.42
CA CYS A 209 -5.91 9.77 -9.14
C CYS A 209 -5.09 8.82 -10.04
N ALA A 210 -3.90 9.27 -10.43
CA ALA A 210 -3.04 8.45 -11.28
C ALA A 210 -2.51 7.26 -10.48
N ARG A 211 -3.00 6.06 -10.78
CA ARG A 211 -2.45 4.81 -10.26
C ARG A 211 -1.22 4.43 -11.07
N SER A 212 -0.05 4.53 -10.46
CA SER A 212 1.13 3.79 -10.90
C SER A 212 1.40 2.77 -9.81
N THR A 213 1.05 1.50 -10.04
CA THR A 213 1.49 0.40 -9.18
C THR A 213 3.01 0.38 -9.23
N PRO A 214 3.71 0.71 -8.14
CA PRO A 214 5.15 0.88 -8.22
C PRO A 214 5.81 -0.49 -8.44
N VAL A 215 6.77 -0.55 -9.36
CA VAL A 215 7.51 -1.77 -9.66
C VAL A 215 8.76 -1.79 -8.77
N LEU A 216 8.80 -2.62 -7.73
CA LEU A 216 9.94 -2.69 -6.83
C LEU A 216 11.14 -3.45 -7.42
N ALA A 217 10.87 -4.46 -8.24
CA ALA A 217 11.90 -5.24 -8.91
C ALA A 217 11.38 -5.83 -10.22
N VAL A 218 12.30 -6.18 -11.11
CA VAL A 218 12.02 -6.83 -12.39
C VAL A 218 12.77 -8.14 -12.45
N TYR A 219 12.03 -9.23 -12.57
CA TYR A 219 12.61 -10.56 -12.79
C TYR A 219 12.73 -10.86 -14.29
N ASP A 220 13.93 -11.21 -14.74
CA ASP A 220 14.21 -11.66 -16.10
C ASP A 220 14.94 -13.01 -16.07
N GLU A 221 14.21 -14.08 -16.39
CA GLU A 221 14.76 -15.44 -16.45
C GLU A 221 15.77 -15.62 -17.61
N THR A 222 15.71 -14.76 -18.62
CA THR A 222 16.45 -14.88 -19.88
C THR A 222 17.61 -13.89 -20.01
N ALA A 223 17.94 -13.15 -18.95
CA ALA A 223 18.98 -12.15 -18.95
C ALA A 223 20.34 -12.74 -19.35
N ALA A 224 21.15 -11.92 -20.02
CA ALA A 224 22.49 -12.31 -20.43
C ALA A 224 23.36 -12.56 -19.19
N GLY A 225 23.89 -13.78 -19.05
CA GLY A 225 24.63 -14.20 -17.86
C GLY A 225 23.79 -14.94 -16.81
N GLY A 226 22.54 -15.27 -17.11
CA GLY A 226 21.65 -16.05 -16.24
C GLY A 226 20.47 -15.23 -15.71
N PRO A 227 19.54 -15.85 -14.98
CA PRO A 227 18.35 -15.19 -14.46
C PRO A 227 18.70 -14.08 -13.46
N THR A 228 18.01 -12.95 -13.54
CA THR A 228 18.24 -11.79 -12.67
C THR A 228 16.94 -11.28 -12.04
N LEU A 229 17.01 -10.86 -10.77
CA LEU A 229 16.01 -10.03 -10.11
C LEU A 229 16.63 -8.64 -9.90
N THR A 230 16.29 -7.68 -10.76
CA THR A 230 16.85 -6.33 -10.70
C THR A 230 15.94 -5.42 -9.87
N LEU A 231 16.44 -4.92 -8.75
CA LEU A 231 15.74 -3.92 -7.94
C LEU A 231 15.66 -2.60 -8.72
N THR A 232 14.56 -1.87 -8.57
CA THR A 232 14.36 -0.59 -9.28
C THR A 232 15.01 0.58 -8.56
N THR A 233 16.20 0.40 -7.99
CA THR A 233 17.01 1.41 -7.28
C THR A 233 17.72 2.37 -8.24
N GLY A 234 18.19 3.52 -7.75
CA GLY A 234 19.14 4.41 -8.41
C GLY A 234 18.81 4.70 -9.88
N ALA A 235 19.72 4.35 -10.79
CA ALA A 235 19.54 4.53 -12.23
C ALA A 235 18.32 3.80 -12.82
N LYS A 236 17.81 2.77 -12.13
CA LYS A 236 16.60 2.02 -12.48
C LYS A 236 15.32 2.57 -11.84
N SER A 237 15.38 3.65 -11.06
CA SER A 237 14.20 4.33 -10.47
C SER A 237 13.13 4.72 -11.50
N SER A 238 13.52 4.98 -12.75
CA SER A 238 12.56 5.24 -13.85
C SER A 238 11.63 4.06 -14.16
N LEU A 239 12.06 2.82 -13.88
CA LEU A 239 11.24 1.61 -14.03
C LEU A 239 10.23 1.47 -12.89
N ARG A 240 10.47 2.11 -11.74
CA ARG A 240 9.61 2.04 -10.55
C ARG A 240 8.23 2.61 -10.81
N GLY A 241 8.09 3.57 -11.72
CA GLY A 241 6.81 4.23 -12.02
C GLY A 241 6.32 5.17 -10.92
N ALA A 242 6.98 5.22 -9.76
CA ALA A 242 6.69 6.08 -8.62
C ALA A 242 7.99 6.51 -7.91
N PHE A 243 7.88 7.46 -6.97
CA PHE A 243 9.00 7.97 -6.15
C PHE A 243 10.27 8.44 -6.91
N PRO A 244 10.17 9.12 -8.07
CA PRO A 244 11.33 9.40 -8.93
C PRO A 244 12.30 10.46 -8.37
N ALA A 245 11.97 11.08 -7.24
CA ALA A 245 12.77 12.12 -6.60
C ALA A 245 13.44 11.63 -5.30
N VAL A 246 13.25 10.36 -4.94
CA VAL A 246 13.90 9.78 -3.76
C VAL A 246 15.30 9.34 -4.15
N THR A 247 16.28 9.78 -3.37
CA THR A 247 17.72 9.51 -3.52
C THR A 247 18.28 8.97 -2.20
N LYS A 248 17.41 8.40 -1.37
CA LYS A 248 17.72 7.76 -0.09
C LYS A 248 16.76 6.61 0.00
N GLU A 249 17.18 5.51 -0.58
CA GLU A 249 16.39 4.35 -0.92
C GLU A 249 16.70 3.24 0.07
N ALA A 250 15.64 2.65 0.63
CA ALA A 250 15.76 1.55 1.57
C ALA A 250 15.01 0.35 0.99
N TYR A 251 15.77 -0.66 0.57
CA TYR A 251 15.26 -1.91 0.04
C TYR A 251 15.61 -3.07 0.97
N SER A 252 14.61 -3.87 1.31
CA SER A 252 14.78 -5.16 1.96
C SER A 252 14.40 -6.28 0.97
N VAL A 253 15.15 -7.38 0.97
CA VAL A 253 14.76 -8.59 0.24
C VAL A 253 14.85 -9.77 1.19
N ARG A 254 13.71 -10.42 1.41
CA ARG A 254 13.58 -11.53 2.37
C ARG A 254 13.31 -12.85 1.67
N SER A 255 13.98 -13.90 2.11
CA SER A 255 13.70 -15.27 1.67
C SER A 255 12.43 -15.81 2.34
N LEU A 256 11.41 -16.21 1.56
CA LEU A 256 10.17 -16.82 2.07
C LEU A 256 10.16 -18.36 1.97
N GLY A 257 11.21 -18.94 1.41
CA GLY A 257 11.39 -20.39 1.29
C GLY A 257 10.98 -20.93 -0.07
N ALA A 258 10.59 -22.21 -0.12
CA ALA A 258 10.19 -22.83 -1.37
C ALA A 258 8.86 -22.26 -1.86
N ALA A 259 8.79 -21.89 -3.15
CA ALA A 259 7.54 -21.44 -3.74
C ALA A 259 6.49 -22.59 -3.71
N LEU A 260 5.28 -22.29 -3.22
CA LEU A 260 4.12 -23.14 -3.48
C LEU A 260 3.83 -23.08 -4.99
N LYS A 261 3.37 -24.19 -5.60
CA LYS A 261 3.05 -24.26 -7.05
C LYS A 261 2.38 -22.96 -7.54
N PRO A 262 2.77 -22.43 -8.72
CA PRO A 262 2.29 -21.11 -9.16
C PRO A 262 0.77 -21.04 -9.15
N THR A 263 0.22 -20.05 -8.47
CA THR A 263 -1.15 -19.58 -8.70
C THR A 263 -1.04 -18.31 -9.54
N ASP A 264 -1.54 -18.34 -10.78
CA ASP A 264 -1.73 -17.13 -11.59
C ASP A 264 -2.70 -16.21 -10.82
N ASP A 265 -2.19 -15.26 -10.03
CA ASP A 265 -2.98 -14.27 -9.30
C ASP A 265 -3.21 -12.99 -10.11
N GLY A 266 -2.50 -12.83 -11.23
CA GLY A 266 -2.64 -11.68 -12.14
C GLY A 266 -1.79 -10.47 -11.77
N SER A 267 -0.89 -10.59 -10.80
CA SER A 267 0.04 -9.52 -10.42
C SER A 267 0.96 -9.12 -11.59
N PRO A 268 1.13 -7.82 -11.91
CA PRO A 268 2.04 -7.37 -12.96
C PRO A 268 3.48 -7.82 -12.64
N GLY A 269 4.05 -8.69 -13.48
CA GLY A 269 5.40 -9.26 -13.28
C GLY A 269 5.44 -10.70 -12.75
N ALA A 270 4.29 -11.33 -12.44
CA ALA A 270 4.24 -12.74 -12.08
C ALA A 270 4.72 -13.64 -13.25
N PRO A 271 5.63 -14.61 -13.03
CA PRO A 271 6.16 -15.45 -14.10
C PRO A 271 5.09 -16.35 -14.73
N LYS A 272 4.92 -16.27 -16.05
CA LYS A 272 4.24 -17.34 -16.80
C LYS A 272 5.21 -18.51 -16.99
N LEU A 273 5.39 -19.31 -15.95
CA LEU A 273 6.30 -20.45 -16.03
C LEU A 273 5.78 -21.52 -17.00
N GLY A 274 6.66 -22.04 -17.85
CA GLY A 274 6.34 -23.12 -18.77
C GLY A 274 5.81 -24.37 -18.04
N LYS A 275 4.92 -25.12 -18.69
CA LYS A 275 4.16 -26.28 -18.13
C LYS A 275 5.00 -27.45 -17.58
N ASP A 276 6.33 -27.34 -17.53
CA ASP A 276 7.28 -28.43 -17.26
C ASP A 276 8.31 -28.11 -16.14
N ALA A 277 7.92 -27.37 -15.09
CA ALA A 277 8.81 -26.96 -14.00
C ALA A 277 9.32 -28.16 -13.16
N LYS A 278 10.51 -28.68 -13.49
CA LYS A 278 11.25 -29.68 -12.68
C LYS A 278 12.22 -29.05 -11.66
N THR A 279 12.45 -27.74 -11.72
CA THR A 279 13.37 -27.02 -10.83
C THR A 279 12.57 -26.39 -9.68
N PRO A 280 12.93 -26.64 -8.41
CA PRO A 280 12.33 -25.93 -7.28
C PRO A 280 12.62 -24.42 -7.38
N LEU A 281 11.59 -23.59 -7.25
CA LEU A 281 11.74 -22.14 -7.18
C LEU A 281 11.92 -21.71 -5.72
N GLN A 282 12.65 -20.62 -5.53
CA GLN A 282 12.71 -19.89 -4.27
C GLN A 282 11.76 -18.71 -4.34
N ARG A 283 11.01 -18.47 -3.27
CA ARG A 283 10.16 -17.30 -3.13
C ARG A 283 10.90 -16.24 -2.32
N VAL A 284 10.93 -15.03 -2.82
CA VAL A 284 11.46 -13.86 -2.12
C VAL A 284 10.42 -12.76 -2.07
N GLU A 285 10.51 -11.91 -1.07
CA GLU A 285 9.72 -10.70 -0.89
C GLU A 285 10.65 -9.50 -0.94
N VAL A 286 10.34 -8.52 -1.78
CA VAL A 286 11.05 -7.24 -1.87
C VAL A 286 10.18 -6.20 -1.20
N GLU A 287 10.73 -5.48 -0.23
CA GLU A 287 10.06 -4.37 0.44
C GLU A 287 10.81 -3.06 0.23
N ALA A 288 10.10 -2.00 -0.18
CA ALA A 288 10.62 -0.65 -0.25
C ALA A 288 9.46 0.35 -0.35
N PHE A 289 9.64 1.58 0.14
CA PHE A 289 8.62 2.64 0.07
C PHE A 289 7.26 2.24 0.67
N ASP A 290 7.28 1.40 1.71
CA ASP A 290 6.08 0.85 2.35
C ASP A 290 5.24 -0.06 1.42
N LEU A 291 5.91 -0.64 0.42
CA LEU A 291 5.34 -1.60 -0.52
C LEU A 291 6.05 -2.93 -0.36
N SER A 292 5.34 -4.01 -0.60
CA SER A 292 5.90 -5.37 -0.68
C SER A 292 5.53 -6.02 -2.01
N ALA A 293 6.48 -6.71 -2.64
CA ALA A 293 6.24 -7.50 -3.84
C ALA A 293 6.94 -8.86 -3.75
N THR A 294 6.21 -9.94 -4.01
CA THR A 294 6.75 -11.31 -3.96
C THR A 294 7.15 -11.81 -5.34
N PHE A 295 8.28 -12.51 -5.43
CA PHE A 295 8.80 -13.09 -6.65
C PHE A 295 9.15 -14.56 -6.45
N ASP A 296 8.72 -15.41 -7.39
CA ASP A 296 9.16 -16.80 -7.48
C ASP A 296 10.31 -16.88 -8.50
N VAL A 297 11.53 -17.11 -8.02
CA VAL A 297 12.76 -17.02 -8.80
C VAL A 297 13.50 -18.36 -8.86
N LEU A 298 14.32 -18.55 -9.90
CA LEU A 298 15.21 -19.72 -9.97
C LEU A 298 16.28 -19.64 -8.85
N PRO A 299 16.75 -20.77 -8.30
CA PRO A 299 17.83 -20.77 -7.29
C PRO A 299 19.17 -20.22 -7.79
N THR A 300 19.35 -20.13 -9.11
CA THR A 300 20.54 -19.53 -9.74
C THR A 300 20.37 -18.05 -10.04
N THR A 301 19.26 -17.45 -9.58
CA THR A 301 18.97 -16.03 -9.80
C THR A 301 19.99 -15.17 -9.08
N ARG A 302 20.43 -14.13 -9.77
CA ARG A 302 21.23 -13.06 -9.19
C ARG A 302 20.35 -11.86 -8.87
N VAL A 303 20.40 -11.37 -7.64
CA VAL A 303 19.72 -10.15 -7.25
C VAL A 303 20.66 -8.97 -7.55
N VAL A 304 20.19 -7.99 -8.31
CA VAL A 304 21.00 -6.87 -8.79
C VAL A 304 20.41 -5.57 -8.26
N ALA A 305 21.24 -4.75 -7.61
CA ALA A 305 20.83 -3.46 -7.05
C ALA A 305 21.91 -2.40 -7.27
N ASP A 306 21.55 -1.32 -7.96
CA ASP A 306 22.43 -0.16 -8.18
C ASP A 306 21.77 1.04 -7.45
N ALA A 307 22.31 1.45 -6.29
CA ALA A 307 21.65 2.36 -5.35
C ALA A 307 21.68 3.83 -5.84
N GLY A 308 22.81 4.24 -6.44
CA GLY A 308 22.91 5.46 -7.20
C GLY A 308 23.47 6.63 -6.39
N ALA A 309 22.61 7.53 -5.91
CA ALA A 309 23.09 8.72 -5.23
C ALA A 309 22.35 8.93 -3.92
N GLY A 310 23.11 9.27 -2.88
CA GLY A 310 22.63 9.55 -1.53
C GLY A 310 22.68 8.31 -0.65
N ASP A 311 22.54 8.51 0.66
CA ASP A 311 22.71 7.43 1.65
C ASP A 311 21.58 6.40 1.53
N ASP A 312 21.91 5.23 1.00
CA ASP A 312 21.00 4.14 0.68
C ASP A 312 21.20 2.92 1.60
N SER A 313 20.16 2.06 1.68
CA SER A 313 20.22 0.83 2.44
C SER A 313 19.67 -0.35 1.65
N LEU A 314 20.52 -1.36 1.46
CA LEU A 314 20.21 -2.60 0.76
C LEU A 314 20.38 -3.78 1.72
N LYS A 315 19.29 -4.40 2.14
CA LYS A 315 19.30 -5.48 3.13
C LYS A 315 18.70 -6.77 2.56
N PHE A 316 19.54 -7.74 2.30
CA PHE A 316 19.16 -9.10 1.94
C PHE A 316 19.17 -9.94 3.21
N VAL A 317 18.05 -10.57 3.56
CA VAL A 317 17.87 -11.17 4.88
C VAL A 317 17.19 -12.55 4.84
N PRO A 318 17.56 -13.45 5.76
CA PRO A 318 16.82 -14.69 5.94
C PRO A 318 15.37 -14.40 6.36
N GLY A 319 14.47 -15.30 6.01
CA GLY A 319 13.11 -15.30 6.54
C GLY A 319 12.89 -16.45 7.50
N ASN A 320 11.62 -16.66 7.85
CA ASN A 320 11.21 -17.73 8.74
C ASN A 320 9.96 -18.39 8.17
N THR A 321 9.91 -19.71 8.26
CA THR A 321 8.69 -20.48 8.03
C THR A 321 8.15 -20.97 9.36
N VAL A 322 6.84 -20.90 9.52
CA VAL A 322 6.15 -21.39 10.72
C VAL A 322 5.37 -22.63 10.34
N THR A 323 5.69 -23.75 10.98
CA THR A 323 4.98 -25.02 10.77
C THR A 323 4.48 -25.54 12.11
N GLU A 324 3.35 -26.26 12.09
CA GLU A 324 2.84 -26.94 13.28
C GLU A 324 3.26 -28.41 13.21
N VAL A 325 4.04 -28.86 14.18
CA VAL A 325 4.48 -30.26 14.30
C VAL A 325 4.00 -30.79 15.63
N ASP A 326 3.13 -31.80 15.61
CA ASP A 326 2.54 -32.43 16.81
C ASP A 326 1.86 -31.44 17.79
N GLY A 327 1.23 -30.38 17.27
CA GLY A 327 0.57 -29.35 18.07
C GLY A 327 1.52 -28.29 18.66
N ALA A 328 2.79 -28.29 18.25
CA ALA A 328 3.77 -27.27 18.61
C ALA A 328 4.12 -26.40 17.40
N THR A 329 4.16 -25.09 17.61
CA THR A 329 4.66 -24.12 16.63
C THR A 329 6.19 -24.24 16.52
N VAL A 330 6.66 -24.60 15.33
CA VAL A 330 8.08 -24.68 14.98
C VAL A 330 8.40 -23.57 13.99
N VAL A 331 9.29 -22.67 14.39
CA VAL A 331 9.85 -21.64 13.51
C VAL A 331 11.14 -22.19 12.93
N GLN A 332 11.22 -22.27 11.61
CA GLN A 332 12.42 -22.70 10.88
C GLN A 332 12.98 -21.51 10.10
N PRO A 333 14.26 -21.16 10.31
CA PRO A 333 14.89 -20.12 9.52
C PRO A 333 15.00 -20.58 8.07
N VAL A 334 14.72 -19.67 7.16
CA VAL A 334 14.94 -19.84 5.73
C VAL A 334 16.13 -18.96 5.38
N PRO A 335 17.31 -19.54 5.10
CA PRO A 335 18.47 -18.75 4.69
C PRO A 335 18.17 -18.03 3.38
N PHE A 336 18.75 -16.86 3.23
CA PHE A 336 18.84 -16.18 1.95
C PHE A 336 20.16 -16.64 1.32
N THR A 337 20.09 -17.31 0.17
CA THR A 337 21.26 -17.96 -0.47
C THR A 337 21.44 -17.54 -1.94
N LEU A 338 20.69 -16.53 -2.38
CA LEU A 338 20.80 -16.04 -3.75
C LEU A 338 22.02 -15.15 -3.82
N ARG A 339 22.74 -15.21 -4.95
CA ARG A 339 23.84 -14.28 -5.18
C ARG A 339 23.31 -12.86 -5.28
N VAL A 340 23.97 -11.94 -4.60
CA VAL A 340 23.74 -10.49 -4.65
C VAL A 340 24.88 -9.83 -5.44
N ASP A 341 24.52 -9.02 -6.42
CA ASP A 341 25.39 -8.00 -7.01
C ASP A 341 24.83 -6.63 -6.59
N ALA A 342 25.51 -5.92 -5.69
CA ALA A 342 25.08 -4.63 -5.17
C ALA A 342 26.16 -3.56 -5.36
N ASP A 343 25.75 -2.37 -5.78
CA ASP A 343 26.60 -1.19 -5.95
C ASP A 343 25.94 0.01 -5.25
N GLY A 344 26.62 0.58 -4.26
CA GLY A 344 26.20 1.80 -3.56
C GLY A 344 26.31 3.05 -4.43
N GLU A 345 27.24 3.05 -5.39
CA GLU A 345 27.65 4.19 -6.22
C GLU A 345 28.14 5.42 -5.42
N GLY A 346 27.26 6.14 -4.72
CA GLY A 346 27.69 7.26 -3.90
C GLY A 346 26.69 7.71 -2.86
N GLY A 347 27.18 8.10 -1.70
CA GLY A 347 26.39 8.15 -0.48
C GLY A 347 27.15 7.42 0.61
N SER A 348 26.72 7.53 1.86
CA SER A 348 27.21 6.63 2.91
C SER A 348 26.21 5.49 3.05
N ASP A 349 26.53 4.37 2.44
CA ASP A 349 25.59 3.28 2.17
C ASP A 349 25.72 2.14 3.16
N ARG A 350 24.61 1.42 3.36
CA ARG A 350 24.59 0.19 4.16
C ARG A 350 24.10 -0.98 3.33
N ILE A 351 25.00 -1.91 3.03
CA ILE A 351 24.72 -3.08 2.20
C ILE A 351 24.95 -4.36 3.02
N VAL A 352 23.93 -5.22 3.09
CA VAL A 352 23.97 -6.52 3.78
C VAL A 352 23.52 -7.62 2.83
N ALA A 353 24.43 -8.43 2.29
CA ALA A 353 24.15 -9.40 1.20
C ALA A 353 23.66 -10.80 1.63
N ALA A 354 23.74 -11.13 2.92
CA ALA A 354 23.39 -12.44 3.52
C ALA A 354 24.28 -13.61 3.08
N ASP A 355 23.76 -14.82 2.84
CA ASP A 355 24.62 -15.93 2.39
C ASP A 355 24.61 -15.95 0.85
N GLY A 356 25.73 -16.28 0.22
CA GLY A 356 25.85 -16.16 -1.22
C GLY A 356 27.30 -16.20 -1.70
N ALA A 357 27.52 -16.03 -2.99
CA ALA A 357 28.86 -15.74 -3.51
C ALA A 357 28.75 -14.37 -4.15
N ASP A 358 28.83 -13.36 -3.30
CA ASP A 358 28.29 -12.03 -3.55
C ASP A 358 29.34 -11.09 -4.12
N THR A 359 28.87 -10.03 -4.74
CA THR A 359 29.72 -8.96 -5.27
C THR A 359 29.15 -7.64 -4.80
N VAL A 360 29.87 -6.96 -3.93
CA VAL A 360 29.43 -5.71 -3.30
C VAL A 360 30.47 -4.62 -3.55
N ASP A 361 30.01 -3.47 -4.05
CA ASP A 361 30.79 -2.23 -4.15
C ASP A 361 30.10 -1.15 -3.31
N GLY A 362 30.83 -0.52 -2.37
CA GLY A 362 30.30 0.59 -1.58
C GLY A 362 30.27 1.90 -2.36
N GLY A 363 31.23 2.10 -3.25
CA GLY A 363 31.30 3.31 -4.07
C GLY A 363 31.98 4.48 -3.37
N ALA A 364 31.25 5.54 -3.05
CA ALA A 364 31.83 6.78 -2.53
C ALA A 364 31.07 7.33 -1.32
N GLY A 365 31.72 7.37 -0.18
CA GLY A 365 31.20 7.80 1.11
C GLY A 365 31.71 6.87 2.19
N ASP A 366 31.29 7.06 3.44
CA ASP A 366 31.71 6.17 4.53
C ASP A 366 30.72 4.99 4.61
N ASP A 367 31.07 3.86 4.02
CA ASP A 367 30.15 2.74 3.79
C ASP A 367 30.23 1.65 4.85
N VAL A 368 29.13 0.90 5.02
CA VAL A 368 29.07 -0.29 5.88
C VAL A 368 28.60 -1.50 5.10
N LEU A 369 29.51 -2.44 4.87
CA LEU A 369 29.32 -3.59 3.99
C LEU A 369 29.43 -4.91 4.79
N GLU A 370 28.41 -5.75 4.69
CA GLU A 370 28.36 -7.09 5.32
C GLU A 370 27.95 -8.13 4.25
N THR A 371 28.85 -9.05 3.87
CA THR A 371 28.56 -10.03 2.79
C THR A 371 28.25 -11.44 3.26
N GLY A 372 28.40 -11.72 4.57
CA GLY A 372 27.88 -12.94 5.19
C GLY A 372 28.65 -14.21 4.82
N ILE A 373 27.97 -15.29 4.45
CA ILE A 373 28.62 -16.60 4.21
C ILE A 373 28.78 -16.87 2.72
N GLY A 374 30.01 -17.15 2.30
CA GLY A 374 30.38 -17.74 1.02
C GLY A 374 31.64 -17.08 0.45
N ASP A 375 31.95 -17.29 -0.83
CA ASP A 375 33.18 -16.73 -1.41
C ASP A 375 32.84 -15.38 -2.07
N ASP A 376 33.15 -14.27 -1.38
CA ASP A 376 32.68 -12.94 -1.75
C ASP A 376 33.74 -12.05 -2.40
N VAL A 377 33.29 -11.06 -3.15
CA VAL A 377 34.12 -9.99 -3.70
C VAL A 377 33.60 -8.64 -3.23
N VAL A 378 34.39 -7.92 -2.44
CA VAL A 378 33.99 -6.67 -1.81
C VAL A 378 34.96 -5.54 -2.15
N GLY A 379 34.45 -4.46 -2.72
CA GLY A 379 35.12 -3.16 -2.82
C GLY A 379 34.44 -2.17 -1.90
N ALA A 380 35.17 -1.53 -1.00
CA ALA A 380 34.61 -0.52 -0.12
C ALA A 380 34.50 0.83 -0.83
N GLY A 381 35.58 1.24 -1.51
CA GLY A 381 35.56 2.38 -2.43
C GLY A 381 36.33 3.56 -1.86
N ALA A 382 35.70 4.74 -1.80
CA ALA A 382 36.33 5.95 -1.30
C ALA A 382 35.58 6.49 -0.07
N GLY A 383 36.25 6.62 1.06
CA GLY A 383 35.69 7.04 2.34
C GLY A 383 36.25 6.21 3.49
N ASP A 384 35.82 6.48 4.72
CA ASP A 384 36.27 5.71 5.88
C ASP A 384 35.33 4.50 6.08
N ASP A 385 35.62 3.38 5.41
CA ASP A 385 34.67 2.28 5.30
C ASP A 385 34.76 1.23 6.42
N THR A 386 33.68 0.47 6.60
CA THR A 386 33.66 -0.73 7.45
C THR A 386 33.14 -1.93 6.68
N VAL A 387 33.97 -2.96 6.55
CA VAL A 387 33.66 -4.19 5.81
C VAL A 387 33.80 -5.41 6.70
N ASP A 388 32.77 -6.26 6.71
CA ASP A 388 32.83 -7.64 7.20
C ASP A 388 32.40 -8.61 6.09
N ALA A 389 33.38 -9.31 5.52
CA ALA A 389 33.13 -10.29 4.48
C ALA A 389 32.62 -11.65 5.01
N GLY A 390 32.66 -11.85 6.33
CA GLY A 390 32.17 -13.08 6.96
C GLY A 390 32.95 -14.36 6.59
N PRO A 391 32.36 -15.56 6.75
CA PRO A 391 33.05 -16.82 6.47
C PRO A 391 33.11 -17.16 4.97
N GLY A 392 34.32 -17.39 4.44
CA GLY A 392 34.50 -17.49 2.99
C GLY A 392 35.94 -17.66 2.54
N GLN A 393 36.17 -17.74 1.23
CA GLN A 393 37.44 -17.31 0.64
C GLN A 393 37.21 -15.97 -0.05
N ASP A 394 37.42 -14.89 0.70
CA ASP A 394 36.94 -13.58 0.27
C ASP A 394 38.04 -12.73 -0.37
N VAL A 395 37.64 -11.84 -1.26
CA VAL A 395 38.51 -10.80 -1.82
C VAL A 395 37.96 -9.44 -1.41
N VAL A 396 38.66 -8.76 -0.49
CA VAL A 396 38.25 -7.47 0.06
C VAL A 396 39.26 -6.40 -0.32
N SER A 397 38.78 -5.30 -0.89
CA SER A 397 39.55 -4.08 -1.14
C SER A 397 38.88 -2.93 -0.40
N GLY A 398 39.63 -2.24 0.46
CA GLY A 398 39.19 -1.01 1.12
C GLY A 398 39.08 0.11 0.11
N GLY A 399 40.20 0.75 -0.22
CA GLY A 399 40.24 1.72 -1.31
C GLY A 399 40.88 2.98 -0.80
N ASP A 400 40.30 4.16 -1.02
CA ASP A 400 40.84 5.40 -0.50
C ASP A 400 40.15 5.75 0.83
N GLY A 401 40.88 5.82 1.94
CA GLY A 401 40.35 6.22 3.25
C GLY A 401 40.82 5.34 4.41
N ALA A 402 40.38 5.65 5.62
CA ALA A 402 40.79 4.96 6.84
C ALA A 402 39.88 3.77 7.16
N ASP A 403 40.06 2.68 6.41
CA ASP A 403 39.13 1.54 6.40
C ASP A 403 39.29 0.58 7.59
N ARG A 404 38.19 -0.07 7.94
CA ARG A 404 38.15 -1.24 8.83
C ARG A 404 37.67 -2.45 8.05
N LEU A 405 38.61 -3.32 7.71
CA LEU A 405 38.34 -4.51 6.89
C LEU A 405 38.50 -5.78 7.72
N ALA A 406 37.45 -6.59 7.74
CA ALA A 406 37.47 -7.96 8.23
C ALA A 406 37.15 -8.91 7.07
N GLY A 407 38.09 -9.79 6.74
CA GLY A 407 37.83 -10.92 5.82
C GLY A 407 37.14 -12.10 6.50
N GLY A 408 36.78 -11.97 7.78
CA GLY A 408 36.14 -13.04 8.56
C GLY A 408 36.93 -14.35 8.61
N ALA A 409 36.26 -15.45 8.31
CA ALA A 409 36.78 -16.80 8.55
C ALA A 409 37.05 -17.55 7.25
N GLY A 410 38.31 -17.59 6.84
CA GLY A 410 38.77 -18.54 5.83
C GLY A 410 40.14 -18.18 5.30
N ALA A 411 40.31 -18.26 3.98
CA ALA A 411 41.57 -17.94 3.33
C ALA A 411 41.38 -16.72 2.42
N ASP A 412 41.54 -15.55 3.03
CA ASP A 412 41.04 -14.30 2.47
C ASP A 412 42.18 -13.45 1.89
N GLU A 413 41.87 -12.71 0.84
CA GLU A 413 42.72 -11.65 0.31
C GLU A 413 42.15 -10.29 0.72
N VAL A 414 42.80 -9.62 1.68
CA VAL A 414 42.40 -8.30 2.16
C VAL A 414 43.43 -7.25 1.78
N ARG A 415 43.01 -6.21 1.07
CA ARG A 415 43.84 -5.08 0.63
C ARG A 415 43.28 -3.79 1.21
N GLY A 416 44.03 -3.16 2.12
CA GLY A 416 43.60 -1.93 2.80
C GLY A 416 43.64 -0.65 1.95
N GLY A 417 44.11 -0.69 0.70
CA GLY A 417 44.16 0.51 -0.14
C GLY A 417 45.06 1.64 0.40
N ALA A 418 44.68 2.89 0.16
CA ALA A 418 45.38 4.10 0.56
C ALA A 418 44.73 4.75 1.79
N GLY A 419 45.47 4.85 2.89
CA GLY A 419 45.00 5.39 4.17
C GLY A 419 45.78 4.79 5.33
#